data_AF-A0A1H9M2W0-F1
#
_entry.id   AF-A0A1H9M2W0-F1
#
_cell.length_a   1.000
_cell.length_b   1.000
_cell.length_c   1.000
_cell.angle_alpha   90.00
_cell.angle_beta   90.00
_cell.angle_gamma   90.00
#
_symmetry.space_group_name_H-M   'P 1'
#
loop_
_entity.id
_entity.type
_entity.pdbx_description
1 polymer ?
#
loop_
_entity_poly.entity_id
_entity_poly.type
_entity_poly.pdbx_seq_one_letter_code
_entity_poly.pdbx_strand_id
1 'polypeptide(L)' 'MTTQIAVRLEDAELAALDAEVAAGRAQNRSDAVRRTIARLQREQRYAAEESVMLELARRGEPLYPDLEPLLRSAAHPELD' A
#
# COMPACT_ATOMS: atom_id res chain seq x y z
N MET A 1 18.67 9.81 9.89
CA MET A 1 19.93 9.22 9.38
C MET A 1 19.69 8.71 7.96
N THR A 2 20.69 8.80 7.09
CA THR A 2 20.66 8.19 5.76
C THR A 2 21.71 7.08 5.70
N THR A 3 21.43 6.05 4.91
CA THR A 3 22.34 4.91 4.71
C THR A 3 22.60 4.78 3.21
N GLN A 4 23.87 4.58 2.84
CA GLN A 4 24.27 4.31 1.47
C GLN A 4 24.46 2.81 1.29
N ILE A 5 23.88 2.26 0.22
CA ILE A 5 23.97 0.84 -0.14
C ILE A 5 24.38 0.73 -1.60
N ALA A 6 25.20 -0.26 -1.93
CA ALA A 6 25.48 -0.64 -3.31
C ALA A 6 24.54 -1.80 -3.67
N VAL A 7 23.83 -1.69 -4.80
CA VAL A 7 22.87 -2.68 -5.26
C VAL A 7 23.27 -3.13 -6.66
N ARG A 8 23.21 -4.44 -6.91
CA ARG A 8 23.37 -5.00 -8.25
C ARG A 8 21.98 -5.13 -8.86
N LEU A 9 21.82 -4.60 -10.07
CA LEU A 9 20.58 -4.61 -10.82
C LEU A 9 20.86 -5.20 -12.20
N GLU A 10 19.89 -5.93 -12.73
CA GLU A 10 19.89 -6.33 -14.13
C GLU A 10 19.58 -5.13 -15.02
N ASP A 11 19.97 -5.20 -16.30
CA ASP A 11 19.78 -4.10 -17.25
C ASP A 11 18.30 -3.69 -17.38
N ALA A 12 17.39 -4.67 -17.31
CA ALA A 12 15.95 -4.42 -17.36
C ALA A 12 15.44 -3.63 -16.14
N GLU A 13 15.96 -3.92 -14.96
CA GLU A 13 15.60 -3.23 -13.72
C GLU A 13 16.14 -1.80 -13.72
N LEU A 14 17.36 -1.61 -14.21
CA LEU A 14 17.95 -0.28 -14.38
C LEU A 14 17.14 0.55 -15.39
N ALA A 15 16.74 -0.04 -16.51
CA ALA A 15 15.91 0.62 -17.53
C ALA A 15 14.55 1.06 -16.97
N ALA A 16 13.94 0.25 -16.09
CA ALA A 16 12.69 0.63 -15.43
C ALA A 16 12.87 1.85 -14.50
N LEU A 17 13.97 1.91 -13.74
CA LEU A 17 14.29 3.08 -12.91
C LEU A 17 14.54 4.32 -13.76
N ASP A 18 15.23 4.17 -14.89
CA ASP A 18 15.47 5.27 -15.82
C ASP A 18 14.18 5.78 -16.45
N ALA A 19 13.23 4.90 -16.78
CA ALA A 19 11.92 5.29 -17.28
C ALA A 19 11.12 6.12 -16.25
N GLU A 20 11.21 5.80 -14.96
CA GLU A 20 10.58 6.59 -13.89
C GLU A 20 11.17 8.00 -13.79
N VAL A 21 12.49 8.12 -13.92
CA VAL A 21 13.18 9.41 -13.92
C VAL A 21 12.86 10.21 -15.19
N ALA A 22 12.91 9.57 -16.37
CA ALA A 22 12.58 10.19 -17.64
C ALA A 22 11.12 10.66 -17.72
N ALA A 23 10.20 9.92 -17.09
CA ALA A 23 8.79 10.30 -16.96
C ALA A 23 8.55 11.44 -15.95
N GLY A 24 9.60 11.95 -15.29
CA GLY A 24 9.51 13.00 -14.27
C GLY A 24 8.84 12.55 -12.98
N ARG A 25 8.60 11.24 -12.81
CA ARG A 25 8.00 10.68 -11.60
C ARG A 25 9.00 10.58 -10.45
N ALA A 26 10.29 10.59 -10.74
CA ALA A 26 11.36 10.64 -9.75
C ALA A 26 12.45 11.65 -10.15
N GLN A 27 13.05 12.32 -9.17
CA GLN A 27 14.12 13.30 -9.45
C GLN A 27 15.45 12.64 -9.85
N ASN A 28 15.68 11.42 -9.41
CA ASN A 28 16.87 10.61 -9.73
C ASN A 28 16.59 9.13 -9.43
N ARG A 29 17.51 8.24 -9.82
CA ARG A 29 17.38 6.78 -9.61
C ARG A 29 17.18 6.40 -8.14
N SER A 30 17.88 7.07 -7.22
CA SER A 30 17.73 6.80 -5.78
C SER A 30 16.35 7.21 -5.25
N ASP A 31 15.78 8.31 -5.77
CA ASP A 31 14.40 8.72 -5.47
C ASP A 31 13.39 7.72 -6.03
N ALA A 32 13.61 7.22 -7.25
CA ALA A 32 12.79 6.16 -7.84
C ALA A 32 12.80 4.89 -6.96
N VAL A 33 13.98 4.44 -6.54
CA VAL A 33 14.11 3.29 -5.62
C VAL A 33 13.38 3.54 -4.30
N ARG A 34 13.54 4.73 -3.70
CA ARG A 34 12.86 5.08 -2.44
C ARG A 34 11.34 5.04 -2.59
N ARG A 35 10.80 5.53 -3.71
CA ARG A 35 9.36 5.48 -4.00
C ARG A 35 8.87 4.05 -4.16
N THR A 36 9.62 3.21 -4.86
CA THR A 36 9.28 1.79 -5.01
C THR A 36 9.27 1.06 -3.67
N ILE A 37 10.26 1.29 -2.80
CA ILE A 37 10.28 0.73 -1.44
C ILE A 37 9.06 1.20 -0.65
N ALA A 38 8.73 2.49 -0.70
CA ALA A 38 7.57 3.03 0.00
C ALA A 38 6.26 2.41 -0.50
N ARG A 39 6.17 2.11 -1.80
CA ARG A 39 5.02 1.42 -2.40
C ARG A 39 4.90 -0.02 -1.87
N LEU A 40 5.99 -0.78 -1.89
CA LEU A 40 6.03 -2.15 -1.36
C LEU A 40 5.66 -2.20 0.12
N GLN A 41 6.12 -1.25 0.93
CA GLN A 41 5.75 -1.18 2.34
C GLN A 41 4.26 -0.92 2.55
N ARG A 42 3.62 -0.13 1.69
CA ARG A 42 2.16 0.10 1.74
C ARG A 42 1.40 -1.16 1.34
N GLU A 43 1.81 -1.81 0.24
CA GLU A 43 1.21 -3.05 -0.22
C GLU A 43 1.29 -4.15 0.85
N GLN A 44 2.44 -4.31 1.51
CA GLN A 44 2.61 -5.25 2.61
C GLN A 44 1.73 -4.92 3.82
N ARG A 45 1.58 -3.64 4.15
CA ARG A 45 0.69 -3.21 5.23
C ARG A 45 -0.76 -3.55 4.92
N TYR A 46 -1.22 -3.23 3.70
CA TYR A 46 -2.59 -3.54 3.30
C TYR A 46 -2.86 -5.03 3.23
N ALA A 47 -1.90 -5.84 2.76
CA ALA A 47 -2.03 -7.29 2.76
C ALA A 47 -2.13 -7.86 4.20
N ALA A 48 -1.38 -7.29 5.14
CA ALA A 48 -1.47 -7.67 6.55
C ALA A 48 -2.83 -7.28 7.14
N GLU A 49 -3.29 -6.05 6.91
CA GLU A 49 -4.61 -5.57 7.36
C GLU A 49 -5.75 -6.41 6.76
N GLU A 50 -5.70 -6.72 5.46
CA GLU A 50 -6.64 -7.58 4.77
C GLU A 50 -6.69 -8.99 5.39
N SER A 51 -5.54 -9.56 5.72
CA SER A 51 -5.48 -10.89 6.37
C SER A 51 -6.19 -10.91 7.72
N VAL A 52 -6.04 -9.84 8.53
CA VAL A 52 -6.72 -9.68 9.81
C VAL A 52 -8.23 -9.52 9.61
N MET A 53 -8.65 -8.72 8.64
CA MET A 53 -10.08 -8.56 8.32
C MET A 53 -10.71 -9.88 7.87
N LEU A 54 -10.03 -10.64 7.01
CA LEU A 54 -10.50 -11.96 6.57
C LEU A 54 -10.63 -12.94 7.74
N GLU A 55 -9.73 -12.88 8.72
CA GLU A 55 -9.79 -13.72 9.91
C GLU A 55 -10.96 -13.33 10.83
N LEU A 56 -11.18 -12.04 11.07
CA LEU A 56 -12.34 -11.54 11.82
C LEU A 56 -13.66 -11.94 11.14
N ALA A 57 -13.76 -11.79 9.82
CA ALA A 57 -14.93 -12.21 9.05
C ALA A 57 -15.20 -13.72 9.20
N ARG A 58 -14.17 -14.57 9.16
CA ARG A 58 -14.33 -16.03 9.36
C ARG A 58 -14.82 -16.38 10.76
N ARG A 59 -14.45 -15.61 11.77
CA ARG A 59 -14.90 -15.79 13.16
C ARG A 59 -16.29 -15.20 13.41
N GLY A 60 -16.87 -14.50 12.43
CA GLY A 60 -18.13 -13.78 12.58
C GLY A 60 -18.01 -12.55 13.47
N GLU A 61 -16.79 -12.04 13.66
CA GLU A 61 -16.54 -10.83 14.43
C GLU A 61 -16.69 -9.58 13.55
N PRO A 62 -17.16 -8.45 14.11
CA PRO A 62 -17.32 -7.22 13.34
C PRO A 62 -15.95 -6.67 12.89
N LEU A 63 -15.84 -6.38 11.59
CA LEU A 63 -14.60 -5.87 10.97
C LEU A 63 -14.21 -4.48 11.49
N TYR A 64 -15.21 -3.68 11.87
CA TYR A 64 -15.05 -2.35 12.40
C TYR A 64 -15.92 -2.17 13.64
N PRO A 65 -15.47 -2.67 14.81
CA PRO A 65 -16.25 -2.63 16.05
C PRO A 65 -16.67 -1.20 16.43
N ASP A 66 -15.80 -0.22 16.16
CA ASP A 66 -16.05 1.19 16.46
C ASP A 66 -17.11 1.82 15.55
N LEU A 67 -17.35 1.23 14.37
CA LEU A 67 -18.37 1.69 13.41
C LEU A 67 -19.66 0.88 13.50
N GLU A 68 -19.65 -0.27 14.18
CA GLU A 68 -20.81 -1.13 14.40
C GLU A 68 -22.03 -0.37 15.00
N PRO A 69 -21.87 0.55 15.97
CA PRO A 69 -23.00 1.34 16.49
C PRO A 69 -23.57 2.33 15.47
N LEU A 70 -22.72 2.84 14.56
CA LEU A 70 -23.13 3.77 13.50
C LEU A 70 -23.86 3.03 12.38
N LEU A 71 -23.39 1.83 11.99
CA LEU A 71 -24.05 1.00 10.97
C LEU A 71 -25.43 0.52 11.43
N ARG A 72 -25.61 0.22 12.72
CA ARG A 72 -26.92 -0.17 13.29
C ARG A 72 -27.91 0.99 13.41
N SER A 73 -27.42 2.22 13.53
CA SER A 73 -28.25 3.42 13.66
C SER A 73 -28.51 4.12 12.32
N ALA A 74 -27.71 3.81 11.29
CA ALA A 74 -27.95 4.26 9.93
C ALA A 74 -29.16 3.54 9.33
N ALA A 75 -30.34 4.16 9.44
CA ALA A 75 -31.41 3.92 8.48
C ALA A 75 -30.88 4.38 7.11
N HIS A 76 -30.41 3.44 6.29
CA HIS A 76 -30.00 3.75 4.92
C HIS A 76 -31.18 4.43 4.21
N PRO A 77 -31.02 5.64 3.65
CA PRO A 77 -32.06 6.22 2.83
C PRO A 77 -32.28 5.31 1.63
N GLU A 78 -33.53 4.98 1.32
CA GLU A 78 -33.84 4.21 0.12
C GLU A 78 -33.36 5.02 -1.09
N LEU A 79 -32.50 4.39 -1.90
CA LEU A 79 -32.05 4.97 -3.16
C LEU A 79 -33.18 4.76 -4.17
N ASP A 80 -33.91 5.84 -4.46
CA ASP A 80 -34.97 5.93 -5.47
C ASP A 80 -34.38 5.95 -6.89
#